data_AF-A0A821CZX3-F1
#
_entry.id   AF-A0A821CZX3-F1
#
_cell.length_a   1.000
_cell.length_b   1.000
_cell.length_c   1.000
_cell.angle_alpha   90.00
_cell.angle_beta   90.00
_cell.angle_gamma   90.00
#
_symmetry.space_group_name_H-M   'P 1'
#
loop_
_entity.id
_entity.type
_entity.pdbx_description
1 polymer ?
#
loop_
_entity_poly.entity_id
_entity_poly.type
_entity_poly.pdbx_seq_one_letter_code
_entity_poly.pdbx_strand_id
1 'polypeptide(L)'
;MRFFLLLILTLICFSSIEAHSKLTIDEFFNVTHFQSINLSPNGRYLLVASERPAWDSNSYEQSLWLYETSGRRKQLITNQLF
;
A
#
# COMPACT_ATOMS: atom_id res chain seq x y z
N MET A 1 48.80 -7.05 -8.84
CA MET A 1 47.52 -7.73 -8.50
C MET A 1 46.80 -7.13 -7.29
N ARG A 2 47.49 -6.76 -6.21
CA ARG A 2 46.88 -6.16 -4.99
C ARG A 2 46.17 -4.81 -5.20
N PHE A 3 46.71 -3.95 -6.07
CA PHE A 3 46.10 -2.66 -6.41
C PHE A 3 44.80 -2.82 -7.22
N PHE A 4 44.76 -3.80 -8.12
CA PHE A 4 43.57 -4.13 -8.91
C PHE A 4 42.44 -4.69 -8.03
N LEU A 5 42.78 -5.50 -7.02
CA LEU A 5 41.83 -6.02 -6.05
C LEU A 5 41.24 -4.91 -5.16
N LEU A 6 42.06 -3.94 -4.75
CA LEU A 6 41.60 -2.77 -3.99
C LEU A 6 40.69 -1.86 -4.84
N LEU A 7 41.00 -1.67 -6.12
CA LEU A 7 40.18 -0.91 -7.06
C LEU A 7 38.80 -1.57 -7.29
N ILE A 8 38.76 -2.90 -7.41
CA ILE A 8 37.49 -3.63 -7.54
C ILE A 8 36.67 -3.51 -6.25
N LEU A 9 37.32 -3.60 -5.09
CA LEU A 9 36.65 -3.50 -3.79
C LEU A 9 36.05 -2.10 -3.56
N THR A 10 36.72 -1.03 -4.01
CA THR A 10 36.16 0.33 -3.90
C THR A 10 34.99 0.54 -4.84
N LEU A 11 35.03 0.03 -6.08
CA LEU A 11 33.90 0.14 -7.02
C LEU A 11 32.62 -0.56 -6.53
N ILE A 12 32.75 -1.68 -5.82
CA ILE A 12 31.62 -2.41 -5.23
C ILE A 12 31.01 -1.62 -4.06
N CYS A 13 31.81 -0.84 -3.33
CA CYS A 13 31.32 -0.04 -2.21
C CYS A 13 30.51 1.18 -2.66
N PHE A 14 30.87 1.80 -3.79
CA PHE A 14 30.16 2.98 -4.33
C PHE A 14 28.82 2.65 -5.01
N SER A 15 28.49 1.38 -5.26
CA SER A 15 27.24 1.00 -5.93
C SER A 15 26.01 0.96 -5.00
N SER A 16 26.17 1.29 -3.72
CA SER A 16 25.09 1.24 -2.71
C SER A 16 24.48 2.62 -2.44
N ILE A 17 24.19 3.39 -3.49
CA ILE A 17 23.30 4.55 -3.36
C ILE A 17 21.89 3.98 -3.39
N GLU A 18 21.30 3.79 -2.21
CA GLU A 18 19.88 3.49 -2.06
C GLU A 18 19.10 4.66 -2.66
N ALA A 19 18.58 4.47 -3.87
CA ALA A 19 17.67 5.41 -4.48
C ALA A 19 16.35 5.32 -3.73
N HIS A 20 16.21 6.09 -2.64
CA HIS A 20 14.92 6.30 -2.01
C HIS A 20 13.91 6.68 -3.10
N SER A 21 12.79 5.94 -3.18
CA SER A 21 11.72 6.24 -4.12
C SER A 21 11.28 7.68 -3.87
N LYS A 22 11.56 8.58 -4.81
CA LYS A 22 11.09 9.96 -4.73
C LYS A 22 9.57 9.91 -4.78
N LEU A 23 8.92 10.30 -3.69
CA LEU A 23 7.46 10.40 -3.64
C LEU A 23 7.00 11.35 -4.75
N THR A 24 6.25 10.81 -5.70
CA THR A 24 5.64 11.60 -6.76
C THR A 24 4.36 12.29 -6.25
N ILE A 25 3.92 13.35 -6.92
CA ILE A 25 2.66 14.02 -6.58
C ILE A 25 1.49 13.06 -6.73
N ASP A 26 1.51 12.22 -7.77
CA ASP A 26 0.47 11.22 -8.01
C ASP A 26 0.39 10.21 -6.86
N GLU A 27 1.54 9.70 -6.40
CA GLU A 27 1.60 8.81 -5.22
C GLU A 27 1.15 9.51 -3.93
N PHE A 28 1.48 10.79 -3.76
CA PHE A 28 1.06 11.56 -2.59
C PHE A 28 -0.47 11.65 -2.49
N PHE A 29 -1.18 11.78 -3.62
CA PHE A 29 -2.63 11.83 -3.63
C PHE A 29 -3.31 10.46 -3.72
N ASN A 30 -2.59 9.39 -4.08
CA ASN A 30 -3.15 8.04 -4.22
C ASN A 30 -3.30 7.32 -2.87
N VAL A 31 -3.96 7.97 -1.91
CA VAL A 31 -4.18 7.47 -0.56
C VAL A 31 -5.53 6.76 -0.43
N THR A 32 -5.58 5.73 0.41
CA THR A 32 -6.85 5.10 0.83
C THR A 32 -7.26 5.68 2.17
N HIS A 33 -8.45 6.29 2.23
CA HIS A 33 -9.06 6.77 3.45
C HIS A 33 -9.98 5.69 4.06
N PHE A 34 -9.85 5.41 5.35
CA PHE A 34 -10.74 4.47 6.05
C PHE A 34 -11.85 5.24 6.75
N GLN A 35 -13.05 5.19 6.18
CA GLN A 35 -14.20 5.96 6.66
C GLN A 35 -14.81 5.36 7.93
N SER A 36 -14.89 4.03 8.02
CA SER A 36 -15.39 3.35 9.22
C SER A 36 -14.81 1.97 9.38
N ILE A 37 -14.70 1.54 10.64
CA ILE A 37 -14.25 0.21 11.04
C ILE A 37 -15.19 -0.27 12.15
N ASN A 38 -15.86 -1.40 11.93
CA ASN A 38 -16.79 -1.98 12.89
C ASN A 38 -16.44 -3.43 13.19
N LEU A 39 -16.30 -3.77 14.47
CA LEU A 39 -16.07 -5.15 14.92
C LEU A 39 -17.40 -5.80 15.27
N SER A 40 -17.62 -7.02 14.77
CA SER A 40 -18.76 -7.84 15.19
C SER A 40 -18.74 -8.14 16.70
N PRO A 41 -19.89 -8.32 17.38
CA PRO A 41 -19.94 -8.53 18.82
C PRO A 41 -19.16 -9.76 19.31
N ASN A 42 -19.05 -10.80 18.47
CA ASN A 42 -18.29 -12.00 18.78
C ASN A 42 -16.79 -11.88 18.43
N GLY A 43 -16.35 -10.73 17.92
CA GLY A 43 -14.97 -10.45 17.55
C GLY A 43 -14.46 -11.21 16.32
N ARG A 44 -15.29 -11.96 15.59
CA ARG A 44 -14.86 -12.81 14.47
C ARG A 44 -14.71 -12.08 13.15
N TYR A 45 -15.46 -11.01 12.98
CA TYR A 45 -15.50 -10.22 11.75
C TYR A 45 -15.27 -8.74 11.98
N LEU A 46 -14.60 -8.11 11.02
CA LEU A 46 -14.38 -6.67 10.94
C LEU A 46 -14.95 -6.17 9.62
N LEU A 47 -15.88 -5.22 9.68
CA LEU A 47 -16.41 -4.51 8.52
C LEU A 47 -15.64 -3.20 8.35
N VAL A 48 -15.11 -2.95 7.15
CA VAL A 48 -14.30 -1.77 6.87
C VAL A 48 -14.82 -1.06 5.63
N ALA A 49 -15.17 0.21 5.77
CA ALA A 49 -15.44 1.10 4.65
C ALA A 49 -14.18 1.89 4.30
N SER A 50 -13.80 1.87 3.04
CA SER A 50 -12.63 2.58 2.52
C SER A 50 -12.99 3.39 1.29
N GLU A 51 -12.34 4.52 1.10
CA GLU A 51 -12.46 5.36 -0.08
C GLU A 51 -11.07 5.61 -0.67
N ARG A 52 -10.96 5.59 -1.99
CA ARG A 52 -9.72 5.93 -2.68
C ARG A 52 -10.02 6.69 -3.98
N PRO A 53 -9.11 7.55 -4.45
CA PRO A 53 -9.25 8.17 -5.76
C PRO A 53 -9.29 7.11 -6.88
N ALA A 54 -10.19 7.31 -7.84
CA ALA A 54 -10.25 6.58 -9.09
C ALA A 54 -9.88 7.53 -10.23
N TRP A 55 -8.59 7.63 -10.51
CA TRP A 55 -8.03 8.62 -11.44
C TRP A 55 -8.57 8.46 -12.87
N ASP A 56 -8.80 7.23 -13.32
CA ASP A 56 -9.33 6.96 -14.67
C ASP A 56 -10.74 7.53 -14.89
N SER A 57 -11.54 7.64 -13.82
CA SER A 57 -12.91 8.17 -13.86
C SER A 57 -13.05 9.56 -13.26
N ASN A 58 -11.94 10.18 -12.80
CA ASN A 58 -11.94 11.45 -12.08
C ASN A 58 -12.97 11.49 -10.93
N SER A 59 -13.04 10.40 -10.17
CA SER A 59 -14.07 10.15 -9.16
C SER A 59 -13.45 9.49 -7.92
N TYR A 60 -14.26 9.18 -6.90
CA TYR A 60 -13.83 8.38 -5.75
C TYR A 60 -14.49 6.99 -5.78
N GLU A 61 -13.70 5.94 -5.51
CA GLU A 61 -14.22 4.59 -5.30
C GLU A 61 -14.38 4.34 -3.80
N GLN A 62 -15.60 4.06 -3.39
CA GLN A 62 -15.93 3.58 -2.05
C GLN A 62 -16.12 2.08 -2.08
N SER A 63 -15.50 1.39 -1.13
CA SER A 63 -15.52 -0.07 -1.04
C SER A 63 -15.83 -0.50 0.37
N LEU A 64 -16.70 -1.50 0.50
CA LEU A 64 -17.06 -2.13 1.76
C LEU A 64 -16.47 -3.53 1.82
N TRP A 65 -15.66 -3.78 2.84
CA TRP A 65 -14.92 -5.03 3.00
C TRP A 65 -15.33 -5.75 4.28
N LEU A 66 -15.38 -7.07 4.23
CA LEU A 66 -15.51 -7.93 5.40
C LEU A 66 -14.23 -8.74 5.60
N TYR A 67 -13.63 -8.62 6.78
CA TYR A 67 -12.44 -9.36 7.18
C TYR A 67 -12.80 -10.35 8.28
N GLU A 68 -12.18 -11.53 8.25
CA GLU A 68 -12.19 -12.49 9.35
C GLU A 68 -10.97 -12.26 10.26
N THR A 69 -11.18 -12.08 11.56
CA THR A 69 -10.11 -11.63 12.49
C THR A 69 -9.08 -12.70 12.80
N SER A 70 -9.50 -13.97 12.88
CA SER A 70 -8.62 -15.11 13.15
C SER A 70 -8.00 -15.71 11.88
N GLY A 71 -8.39 -15.23 10.70
CA GLY A 71 -7.98 -15.76 9.41
C GLY A 71 -7.32 -14.71 8.54
N ARG A 72 -6.93 -15.11 7.33
CA ARG A 72 -6.47 -14.18 6.27
C ARG A 72 -7.58 -13.89 5.25
N ARG A 73 -8.84 -14.21 5.58
CA ARG A 73 -9.95 -14.08 4.64
C ARG A 73 -10.46 -12.64 4.64
N LYS A 74 -10.39 -12.03 3.46
CA LYS A 74 -10.94 -10.71 3.14
C LYS A 74 -11.91 -10.89 1.99
N GLN A 75 -13.10 -10.30 2.10
CA GLN A 75 -14.12 -10.34 1.08
C GLN A 75 -14.57 -8.92 0.75
N LEU A 76 -14.62 -8.58 -0.54
CA LEU A 76 -15.31 -7.38 -1.01
C LEU A 76 -16.81 -7.64 -0.95
N ILE A 77 -17.55 -6.79 -0.25
CA ILE A 77 -19.01 -6.85 -0.18
C ILE A 77 -19.61 -6.05 -1.34
N THR A 78 -19.13 -4.82 -1.53
CA THR A 78 -19.56 -3.96 -2.63
C THR A 78 -18.53 -2.87 -2.88
N ASN A 79 -18.53 -2.31 -4.08
CA ASN A 79 -17.83 -1.08 -4.43
C ASN A 79 -18.74 -0.19 -5.28
N GLN A 80 -18.60 1.13 -5.11
CA GLN A 80 -19.40 2.16 -5.76
C GLN A 80 -18.51 3.34 -6.14
N LEU A 81 -18.76 3.91 -7.32
CA LEU A 81 -18.08 5.12 -7.80
C LEU A 81 -18.96 6.34 -7.52
N PHE A 82 -18.37 7.39 -6.97
CA PHE A 82 -19.02 8.67 -6.65
C PHE A 82 -18.27 9.83 -7.30
#